data_AF-A0A7C3RLI0-F1
#
_entry.id   AF-A0A7C3RLI0-F1
#
_cell.length_a   1.000
_cell.length_b   1.000
_cell.length_c   1.000
_cell.angle_alpha   90.00
_cell.angle_beta   90.00
_cell.angle_gamma   90.00
#
_symmetry.space_group_name_H-M   'P 1'
#
loop_
_entity.id
_entity.type
_entity.pdbx_description
1 polymer ?
#
loop_
_entity_poly.entity_id
_entity_poly.type
_entity_poly.pdbx_seq_one_letter_code
_entity_poly.pdbx_strand_id
1 'polypeptide(L)'
;MEEEIYLNPPTEREVINRALCLSVLFLRSQAEAIYLSSPDKEIFNIESNFFQEVYKWIEEENLKNFFTEQERILLGKDIGKWDENETLLSFTYLESLGVLFWALSLIDKLPPYDIGFRLSDVIDVIPVLKSRDEFLGKVKLRPFKELIKERDIAEIWYFRWKLGRMEKENYKLEEGKSYKDAVKLLVEKALSSGAISYTIEDDFPVQGKPFYRITGEDYLFLSGIILERFLTLNWLCGSYKSWDERKEY
;
A
#
# COMPACT_ATOMS: atom_id res chain seq x y z
N MET A 1 -13.35 -8.24 -25.47
CA MET A 1 -12.22 -9.12 -25.10
C MET A 1 -12.37 -9.37 -23.63
N GLU A 2 -12.75 -10.57 -23.24
CA GLU A 2 -12.58 -11.02 -21.86
C GLU A 2 -11.07 -11.15 -21.66
N GLU A 3 -10.46 -10.22 -20.93
CA GLU A 3 -9.07 -10.38 -20.51
C GLU A 3 -9.02 -11.59 -19.59
N GLU A 4 -8.26 -12.61 -19.98
CA GLU A 4 -7.92 -13.73 -19.11
C GLU A 4 -7.35 -13.17 -17.81
N ILE A 5 -8.08 -13.34 -16.71
CA ILE A 5 -7.55 -13.06 -15.37
C ILE A 5 -6.48 -14.12 -15.14
N TYR A 6 -5.23 -13.76 -15.38
CA TYR A 6 -4.09 -14.54 -14.93
C TYR A 6 -4.11 -14.52 -13.40
N LEU A 7 -4.79 -15.46 -12.76
CA LEU A 7 -4.57 -15.71 -11.34
C LEU A 7 -3.22 -16.44 -11.25
N ASN A 8 -2.12 -15.70 -11.26
CA ASN A 8 -0.82 -16.23 -10.83
C ASN A 8 -0.42 -15.55 -9.51
N PRO A 9 -1.08 -15.87 -8.38
CA PRO A 9 -0.75 -15.26 -7.10
C PRO A 9 0.71 -15.53 -6.73
N PRO A 10 1.39 -14.56 -6.09
CA PRO A 10 2.75 -14.77 -5.59
C PRO A 10 2.76 -15.89 -4.56
N THR A 11 3.84 -16.66 -4.57
CA THR A 11 4.16 -17.62 -3.52
C THR A 11 4.44 -16.91 -2.20
N GLU A 12 4.30 -17.61 -1.08
CA GLU A 12 4.66 -17.09 0.25
C GLU A 12 6.10 -16.54 0.29
N ARG A 13 7.04 -17.22 -0.38
CA ARG A 13 8.43 -16.76 -0.49
C ARG A 13 8.54 -15.42 -1.21
N GLU A 14 7.78 -15.21 -2.28
CA GLU A 14 7.76 -13.93 -3.01
C GLU A 14 7.14 -12.82 -2.16
N VAL A 15 6.06 -13.10 -1.43
CA VAL A 15 5.44 -12.14 -0.50
C VAL A 15 6.40 -11.76 0.63
N ILE A 16 7.10 -12.74 1.21
CA ILE A 16 8.13 -12.51 2.25
C ILE A 16 9.24 -11.61 1.72
N ASN A 17 9.87 -11.98 0.60
CA ASN A 17 10.96 -11.19 0.04
C ASN A 17 10.49 -9.78 -0.31
N ARG A 18 9.25 -9.66 -0.79
CA ARG A 18 8.69 -8.35 -1.10
C ARG A 18 8.53 -7.49 0.14
N ALA A 19 7.98 -8.04 1.22
CA ALA A 19 7.82 -7.35 2.50
C ALA A 19 9.18 -6.93 3.08
N LEU A 20 10.22 -7.77 2.97
CA LEU A 20 11.57 -7.44 3.43
C LEU A 20 12.17 -6.25 2.68
N CYS A 21 12.11 -6.27 1.35
CA CYS A 21 12.59 -5.16 0.55
C CYS A 21 11.81 -3.86 0.81
N LEU A 22 10.48 -3.95 0.91
CA LEU A 22 9.65 -2.78 1.17
C LEU A 22 9.87 -2.23 2.59
N SER A 23 10.20 -3.09 3.56
CA SER A 23 10.62 -2.65 4.89
C SER A 23 11.88 -1.80 4.85
N VAL A 24 12.88 -2.19 4.05
CA VAL A 24 14.10 -1.39 3.87
C VAL A 24 13.77 -0.03 3.27
N LEU A 25 12.99 -0.01 2.18
CA LEU A 25 12.63 1.24 1.49
C LEU A 25 11.79 2.15 2.38
N PHE A 26 10.86 1.58 3.15
CA PHE A 26 10.07 2.31 4.12
C PHE A 26 10.97 2.98 5.16
N LEU A 27 11.85 2.23 5.82
CA LEU A 27 12.82 2.81 6.77
C LEU A 27 13.68 3.88 6.10
N ARG A 28 14.13 3.66 4.85
CA ARG A 28 14.93 4.63 4.12
C ARG A 28 14.16 5.92 3.84
N SER A 29 12.92 5.81 3.39
CA SER A 29 12.06 6.97 3.13
C SER A 29 11.79 7.79 4.40
N GLN A 30 11.67 7.14 5.57
CA GLN A 30 11.53 7.82 6.86
C GLN A 30 12.79 8.61 7.22
N ALA A 31 13.98 8.01 7.07
CA ALA A 31 15.26 8.68 7.32
C ALA A 31 15.48 9.88 6.38
N GLU A 32 15.16 9.72 5.10
CA GLU A 32 15.24 10.80 4.11
C GLU A 32 14.28 11.95 4.44
N ALA A 33 13.03 11.64 4.83
CA ALA A 33 12.05 12.64 5.23
C ALA A 33 12.48 13.43 6.48
N ILE A 34 13.05 12.73 7.49
CA ILE A 34 13.61 13.38 8.68
C ILE A 34 14.73 14.35 8.26
N TYR A 35 15.67 13.89 7.44
CA TYR A 35 16.80 14.70 7.00
C TYR A 35 16.39 15.93 6.17
N LEU A 36 15.42 15.78 5.25
CA LEU A 36 14.85 16.91 4.49
C LEU A 36 14.20 17.94 5.40
N SER A 37 13.47 17.49 6.43
CA SER A 37 12.79 18.39 7.36
C SER A 37 13.74 19.11 8.33
N SER A 38 14.87 18.48 8.67
CA SER A 38 15.85 19.01 9.60
C SER A 38 17.26 18.49 9.26
N PRO A 39 18.00 19.18 8.38
CA PRO A 39 19.34 18.76 7.97
C PRO A 39 20.34 18.91 9.12
N ASP A 40 20.52 17.84 9.89
CA ASP A 40 21.45 17.77 11.02
C ASP A 40 22.57 16.76 10.74
N LYS A 41 23.81 17.14 11.06
CA LYS A 41 25.00 16.29 10.78
C LYS A 41 25.06 15.05 11.68
N GLU A 42 24.59 15.15 12.92
CA GLU A 42 24.55 14.02 13.83
C GLU A 42 23.50 13.01 13.38
N ILE A 43 22.29 13.48 13.03
CA ILE A 43 21.24 12.63 12.45
C ILE A 43 21.74 11.96 11.16
N PHE A 44 22.37 12.73 10.26
CA PHE A 44 22.94 12.19 9.03
C PHE A 44 23.92 11.05 9.29
N ASN A 45 24.82 11.21 10.27
CA ASN A 45 25.80 10.18 10.61
C ASN A 45 25.14 8.95 11.24
N ILE A 46 24.14 9.12 12.10
CA ILE A 46 23.37 8.02 12.70
C ILE A 46 22.69 7.20 11.60
N GLU A 47 21.93 7.86 10.73
CA GLU A 47 21.23 7.20 9.62
C GLU A 47 22.21 6.55 8.64
N SER A 48 23.33 7.21 8.34
CA SER A 48 24.40 6.65 7.49
C SER A 48 24.98 5.37 8.03
N ASN A 49 25.32 5.34 9.32
CA ASN A 49 25.85 4.14 9.96
C ASN A 49 24.80 3.02 9.99
N PHE A 50 23.55 3.36 10.32
CA PHE A 50 22.44 2.40 10.29
C PHE A 50 22.27 1.78 8.89
N PHE A 51 22.20 2.58 7.83
CA PHE A 51 22.01 2.05 6.48
C PHE A 51 23.23 1.28 5.95
N GLN A 52 24.46 1.59 6.40
CA GLN A 52 25.62 0.75 6.10
C GLN A 52 25.44 -0.68 6.63
N GLU A 53 24.92 -0.83 7.85
CA GLU A 53 24.58 -2.14 8.41
C GLU A 53 23.43 -2.80 7.62
N VAL A 54 22.42 -2.04 7.23
CA VAL A 54 21.30 -2.55 6.41
C VAL A 54 21.77 -3.05 5.05
N TYR A 55 22.69 -2.35 4.37
CA TYR A 55 23.25 -2.82 3.09
C TYR A 55 24.03 -4.12 3.27
N LYS A 56 24.81 -4.25 4.35
CA LYS A 56 25.49 -5.51 4.66
C LYS A 56 24.49 -6.64 4.89
N TRP A 57 23.44 -6.38 5.65
CA TRP A 57 22.36 -7.33 5.90
C TRP A 57 21.62 -7.73 4.61
N ILE A 58 21.36 -6.80 3.69
CA ILE A 58 20.78 -7.10 2.36
C ILE A 58 21.63 -8.11 1.58
N GLU A 59 22.96 -7.93 1.58
CA GLU A 59 23.89 -8.82 0.88
C GLU A 59 23.96 -10.19 1.56
N GLU A 60 24.09 -10.23 2.89
CA GLU A 60 24.09 -11.47 3.69
C GLU A 60 22.81 -12.29 3.50
N GLU A 61 21.66 -11.61 3.44
CA GLU A 61 20.35 -12.23 3.24
C GLU A 61 19.99 -12.46 1.76
N ASN A 62 20.91 -12.16 0.83
CA ASN A 62 20.69 -12.30 -0.62
C ASN A 62 19.42 -11.59 -1.13
N LEU A 63 19.09 -10.42 -0.57
CA LEU A 63 17.85 -9.70 -0.90
C LEU A 63 17.95 -8.84 -2.17
N LYS A 64 19.17 -8.55 -2.63
CA LYS A 64 19.47 -7.63 -3.74
C LYS A 64 18.67 -7.92 -5.03
N ASN A 65 18.45 -9.20 -5.32
CA ASN A 65 17.77 -9.64 -6.54
C ASN A 65 16.23 -9.55 -6.45
N PHE A 66 15.68 -9.27 -5.27
CA PHE A 66 14.24 -9.11 -5.05
C PHE A 66 13.79 -7.65 -5.04
N PHE A 67 14.73 -6.71 -4.98
CA PHE A 67 14.43 -5.32 -5.25
C PHE A 67 14.12 -5.13 -6.73
N THR A 68 13.20 -4.22 -7.01
CA THR A 68 12.89 -3.82 -8.37
C THR A 68 13.97 -2.88 -8.91
N GLU A 69 13.94 -2.61 -10.21
CA GLU A 69 14.97 -1.74 -10.79
C GLU A 69 14.90 -0.32 -10.21
N GLN A 70 13.69 0.22 -10.07
CA GLN A 70 13.47 1.55 -9.49
C GLN A 70 13.89 1.59 -8.02
N GLU A 71 13.61 0.54 -7.26
CA GLU A 71 14.00 0.43 -5.86
C GLU A 71 15.52 0.32 -5.69
N ARG A 72 16.21 -0.42 -6.57
CA ARG A 72 17.68 -0.46 -6.60
C ARG A 72 18.28 0.91 -6.90
N ILE A 73 17.69 1.65 -7.83
CA ILE A 73 18.11 3.02 -8.16
C ILE A 73 17.95 3.93 -6.94
N LEU A 74 16.80 3.89 -6.27
CA LEU A 74 16.53 4.69 -5.06
C LEU A 74 17.49 4.34 -3.91
N LEU A 75 17.69 3.05 -3.64
CA LEU A 75 18.64 2.60 -2.61
C LEU A 75 20.09 2.89 -2.96
N GLY A 76 20.42 3.06 -4.24
CA GLY A 76 21.76 3.43 -4.69
C GLY A 76 22.12 4.90 -4.47
N LYS A 77 21.15 5.76 -4.12
CA LYS A 77 21.40 7.16 -3.81
C LYS A 77 22.05 7.32 -2.44
N ASP A 78 22.92 8.32 -2.32
CA ASP A 78 23.44 8.75 -1.02
C ASP A 78 22.29 9.23 -0.12
N ILE A 79 22.48 9.12 1.21
CA ILE A 79 21.50 9.62 2.17
C ILE A 79 21.31 11.13 2.01
N GLY A 80 20.07 11.59 2.15
CA GLY A 80 19.71 13.00 2.01
C GLY A 80 19.67 13.46 0.56
N LYS A 81 19.63 12.52 -0.40
CA LYS A 81 19.56 12.81 -1.85
C LYS A 81 18.26 12.35 -2.49
N TRP A 82 17.34 11.78 -1.72
CA TRP A 82 15.98 11.60 -2.22
C TRP A 82 15.32 12.96 -2.34
N ASP A 83 14.60 13.18 -3.44
CA ASP A 83 13.83 14.41 -3.62
C ASP A 83 12.50 14.37 -2.83
N GLU A 84 11.76 15.48 -2.85
CA GLU A 84 10.48 15.59 -2.15
C GLU A 84 9.47 14.55 -2.63
N ASN A 85 9.41 14.24 -3.93
CA ASN A 85 8.46 13.24 -4.45
C ASN A 85 8.86 11.82 -4.03
N GLU A 86 10.15 11.53 -4.02
CA GLU A 86 10.69 10.24 -3.60
C GLU A 86 10.49 10.00 -2.10
N THR A 87 10.57 11.04 -1.29
CA THR A 87 10.29 10.92 0.15
C THR A 87 8.82 10.82 0.49
N LEU A 88 7.93 11.40 -0.34
CA LEU A 88 6.48 11.16 -0.24
C LEU A 88 6.08 9.70 -0.48
N LEU A 89 6.96 8.87 -1.06
CA LEU A 89 6.75 7.43 -1.17
C LEU A 89 6.65 6.74 0.20
N SER A 90 7.10 7.36 1.30
CA SER A 90 6.99 6.78 2.64
C SER A 90 5.53 6.44 3.03
N PHE A 91 4.59 7.33 2.68
CA PHE A 91 3.17 7.13 2.92
C PHE A 91 2.62 5.95 2.11
N THR A 92 3.05 5.86 0.85
CA THR A 92 2.72 4.76 -0.06
C THR A 92 3.25 3.43 0.46
N TYR A 93 4.51 3.40 0.91
CA TYR A 93 5.16 2.22 1.45
C TYR A 93 4.53 1.75 2.75
N LEU A 94 4.12 2.67 3.64
CA LEU A 94 3.47 2.31 4.90
C LEU A 94 2.23 1.45 4.66
N GLU A 95 1.35 1.88 3.75
CA GLU A 95 0.10 1.17 3.51
C GLU A 95 0.33 -0.16 2.79
N SER A 96 1.14 -0.17 1.74
CA SER A 96 1.53 -1.39 1.02
C SER A 96 2.20 -2.41 1.98
N LEU A 97 3.10 -1.95 2.85
CA LEU A 97 3.81 -2.80 3.81
C LEU A 97 2.88 -3.35 4.88
N GLY A 98 1.97 -2.53 5.41
CA GLY A 98 0.95 -2.98 6.35
C GLY A 98 0.07 -4.09 5.76
N VAL A 99 -0.34 -3.97 4.48
CA VAL A 99 -1.07 -5.03 3.79
C VAL A 99 -0.25 -6.30 3.64
N LEU A 100 1.04 -6.20 3.27
CA LEU A 100 1.92 -7.36 3.16
C LEU A 100 2.11 -8.06 4.52
N PHE A 101 2.29 -7.30 5.60
CA PHE A 101 2.40 -7.86 6.95
C PHE A 101 1.10 -8.46 7.45
N TRP A 102 -0.04 -7.86 7.13
CA TRP A 102 -1.33 -8.50 7.34
C TRP A 102 -1.43 -9.80 6.55
N ALA A 103 -1.07 -9.81 5.27
CA ALA A 103 -1.10 -11.01 4.42
C ALA A 103 -0.17 -12.12 4.95
N LEU A 104 0.94 -11.77 5.59
CA LEU A 104 1.87 -12.70 6.25
C LEU A 104 1.49 -13.04 7.70
N SER A 105 0.28 -12.70 8.13
CA SER A 105 -0.26 -12.97 9.47
C SER A 105 0.54 -12.34 10.62
N LEU A 106 1.31 -11.28 10.35
CA LEU A 106 2.01 -10.49 11.38
C LEU A 106 1.14 -9.38 11.94
N ILE A 107 0.14 -8.95 11.17
CA ILE A 107 -0.90 -8.03 11.62
C ILE A 107 -2.25 -8.75 11.53
N ASP A 108 -3.01 -8.70 12.62
CA ASP A 108 -4.25 -9.47 12.76
C ASP A 108 -5.36 -8.96 11.83
N LYS A 109 -5.48 -7.63 11.66
CA LYS A 109 -6.59 -6.99 10.96
C LYS A 109 -6.12 -5.78 10.15
N LEU A 110 -6.69 -5.62 8.95
CA LEU A 110 -6.57 -4.36 8.21
C LEU A 110 -7.37 -3.26 8.93
N PRO A 111 -6.80 -2.07 9.12
CA PRO A 111 -7.54 -0.95 9.71
C PRO A 111 -8.62 -0.43 8.72
N PRO A 112 -9.63 0.30 9.19
CA PRO A 112 -10.60 0.97 8.30
C PRO A 112 -9.93 1.88 7.25
N TYR A 113 -10.54 2.01 6.08
CA TYR A 113 -10.00 2.80 4.95
C TYR A 113 -9.89 4.30 5.27
N ASP A 114 -10.72 4.81 6.16
CA ASP A 114 -10.72 6.21 6.59
C ASP A 114 -9.71 6.51 7.72
N ILE A 115 -8.95 5.49 8.14
CA ILE A 115 -7.89 5.58 9.16
C ILE A 115 -6.52 5.18 8.58
N GLY A 116 -6.45 4.09 7.81
CA GLY A 116 -5.18 3.55 7.30
C GLY A 116 -4.30 2.90 8.37
N PHE A 117 -3.12 2.40 7.97
CA PHE A 117 -2.15 1.87 8.93
C PHE A 117 -1.48 2.99 9.75
N ARG A 118 -1.27 2.73 11.04
CA ARG A 118 -0.43 3.61 11.88
C ARG A 118 1.02 3.16 11.79
N LEU A 119 1.93 4.13 11.87
CA LEU A 119 3.37 3.88 11.89
C LEU A 119 3.77 2.85 12.96
N SER A 120 3.23 2.98 14.17
CA SER A 120 3.51 2.08 15.30
C SER A 120 3.18 0.62 14.97
N ASP A 121 2.08 0.39 14.27
CA ASP A 121 1.56 -0.95 14.01
C ASP A 121 2.43 -1.69 12.98
N VAL A 122 3.13 -0.93 12.11
CA VAL A 122 3.98 -1.47 11.05
C VAL A 122 5.44 -1.52 11.48
N ILE A 123 5.96 -0.50 12.19
CA ILE A 123 7.39 -0.42 12.53
C ILE A 123 7.81 -1.54 13.49
N ASP A 124 6.95 -1.95 14.41
CA ASP A 124 7.25 -2.97 15.42
C ASP A 124 7.48 -4.37 14.81
N VAL A 125 6.86 -4.63 13.65
CA VAL A 125 6.97 -5.91 12.94
C VAL A 125 8.10 -5.94 11.89
N ILE A 126 8.76 -4.82 11.63
CA ILE A 126 9.86 -4.75 10.64
C ILE A 126 11.03 -5.65 11.08
N PRO A 127 11.52 -6.56 10.22
CA PRO A 127 12.58 -7.50 10.55
C PRO A 127 13.98 -7.05 10.10
N VAL A 128 14.15 -5.80 9.67
CA VAL A 128 15.45 -5.27 9.21
C VAL A 128 16.47 -5.34 10.34
N LEU A 129 17.67 -5.84 10.05
CA LEU A 129 18.74 -6.18 10.99
C LEU A 129 18.40 -7.27 12.04
N LYS A 130 17.22 -7.91 11.93
CA LYS A 130 16.87 -9.09 12.75
C LYS A 130 17.23 -10.37 12.00
N SER A 131 17.27 -11.49 12.73
CA SER A 131 17.48 -12.81 12.14
C SER A 131 16.35 -13.13 11.16
N ARG A 132 16.69 -13.37 9.89
CA ARG A 132 15.70 -13.80 8.90
C ARG A 132 15.06 -15.11 9.28
N ASP A 133 15.80 -16.07 9.83
CA ASP A 133 15.25 -17.35 10.25
C ASP A 133 14.17 -17.17 11.34
N GLU A 134 14.38 -16.26 12.28
CA GLU A 134 13.36 -15.92 13.29
C GLU A 134 12.11 -15.31 12.65
N PHE A 135 12.29 -14.42 11.66
CA PHE A 135 11.18 -13.85 10.90
C PHE A 135 10.42 -14.93 10.12
N LEU A 136 11.13 -15.79 9.40
CA LEU A 136 10.56 -16.90 8.63
C LEU A 136 9.78 -17.88 9.53
N GLY A 137 10.23 -18.09 10.76
CA GLY A 137 9.52 -18.93 11.74
C GLY A 137 8.19 -18.35 12.25
N LYS A 138 7.94 -17.04 12.06
CA LYS A 138 6.74 -16.34 12.55
C LYS A 138 5.72 -16.03 11.46
N VAL A 139 6.16 -15.96 10.20
CA VAL A 139 5.29 -15.58 9.08
C VAL A 139 4.53 -16.77 8.54
N LYS A 140 3.29 -16.49 8.11
CA LYS A 140 2.50 -17.43 7.32
C LYS A 140 1.57 -16.66 6.41
N LEU A 141 1.64 -16.95 5.11
CA LEU A 141 0.72 -16.37 4.16
C LEU A 141 -0.71 -16.81 4.48
N ARG A 142 -1.60 -15.83 4.57
CA ARG A 142 -3.03 -16.07 4.80
C ARG A 142 -3.62 -16.90 3.68
N PRO A 143 -4.67 -17.70 3.97
CA PRO A 143 -5.40 -18.44 2.94
C PRO A 143 -5.85 -17.52 1.80
N PHE A 144 -5.70 -18.00 0.56
CA PHE A 144 -6.07 -17.23 -0.63
C PHE A 144 -7.51 -16.69 -0.61
N LYS A 145 -8.44 -17.42 0.01
CA LYS A 145 -9.83 -16.97 0.20
C LYS A 145 -9.94 -15.69 1.04
N GLU A 146 -9.08 -15.51 2.05
CA GLU A 146 -9.04 -14.27 2.83
C GLU A 146 -8.47 -13.12 1.99
N LEU A 147 -7.42 -13.39 1.20
CA LEU A 147 -6.82 -12.39 0.31
C LEU A 147 -7.81 -11.88 -0.74
N ILE A 148 -8.54 -12.79 -1.40
CA ILE A 148 -9.60 -12.41 -2.37
C ILE A 148 -10.68 -11.58 -1.70
N LYS A 149 -11.13 -11.97 -0.51
CA LYS A 149 -12.19 -11.24 0.20
C LYS A 149 -11.79 -9.79 0.44
N GLU A 150 -10.58 -9.55 0.94
CA GLU A 150 -10.10 -8.18 1.15
C GLU A 150 -9.81 -7.45 -0.17
N ARG A 151 -9.36 -8.15 -1.22
CA ARG A 151 -9.23 -7.58 -2.57
C ARG A 151 -10.58 -7.07 -3.10
N ASP A 152 -11.65 -7.85 -2.93
CA ASP A 152 -12.99 -7.47 -3.38
C ASP A 152 -13.51 -6.23 -2.62
N ILE A 153 -13.18 -6.10 -1.33
CA ILE A 153 -13.45 -4.89 -0.54
C ILE A 153 -12.64 -3.70 -1.07
N ALA A 154 -11.35 -3.90 -1.36
CA ALA A 154 -10.49 -2.86 -1.91
C ALA A 154 -10.94 -2.36 -3.27
N GLU A 155 -11.45 -3.26 -4.13
CA GLU A 155 -12.02 -2.92 -5.42
C GLU A 155 -13.25 -2.02 -5.29
N ILE A 156 -14.11 -2.27 -4.31
CA ILE A 156 -15.29 -1.44 -4.04
C ILE A 156 -14.87 -0.02 -3.65
N TRP A 157 -13.91 0.11 -2.73
CA TRP A 157 -13.35 1.42 -2.33
C TRP A 157 -12.66 2.13 -3.49
N TYR A 158 -11.89 1.39 -4.30
CA TYR A 158 -11.25 1.91 -5.51
C TYR A 158 -12.27 2.45 -6.51
N PHE A 159 -13.34 1.71 -6.80
CA PHE A 159 -14.38 2.19 -7.71
C PHE A 159 -15.10 3.42 -7.19
N ARG A 160 -15.31 3.53 -5.87
CA ARG A 160 -15.93 4.73 -5.31
C ARG A 160 -15.05 5.95 -5.55
N TRP A 161 -13.75 5.82 -5.24
CA TRP A 161 -12.77 6.86 -5.49
C TRP A 161 -12.69 7.21 -6.99
N LYS A 162 -12.61 6.21 -7.86
CA LYS A 162 -12.52 6.37 -9.32
C LYS A 162 -13.73 7.12 -9.89
N LEU A 163 -14.95 6.77 -9.46
CA LEU A 163 -16.16 7.48 -9.88
C LEU A 163 -16.12 8.97 -9.49
N GLY A 164 -15.68 9.28 -8.27
CA GLY A 164 -15.54 10.68 -7.82
C GLY A 164 -14.48 11.46 -8.61
N ARG A 165 -13.37 10.80 -8.97
CA ARG A 165 -12.35 11.39 -9.84
C ARG A 165 -12.88 11.66 -11.25
N MET A 166 -13.51 10.66 -11.87
CA MET A 166 -14.09 10.76 -13.22
C MET A 166 -15.14 11.89 -13.31
N GLU A 167 -15.97 12.04 -12.28
CA GLU A 167 -16.95 13.12 -12.18
C GLU A 167 -16.27 14.50 -12.12
N LYS A 168 -15.23 14.66 -11.27
CA LYS A 168 -14.43 15.90 -11.18
C LYS A 168 -13.72 16.25 -12.50
N GLU A 169 -13.27 15.23 -13.24
CA GLU A 169 -12.61 15.37 -14.54
C GLU A 169 -13.60 15.56 -15.71
N ASN A 170 -14.92 15.65 -15.43
CA ASN A 170 -15.98 15.77 -16.44
C ASN A 170 -15.98 14.65 -17.49
N TYR A 171 -15.57 13.44 -17.09
CA TYR A 171 -15.63 12.29 -17.97
C TYR A 171 -17.09 11.98 -18.33
N LYS A 172 -17.38 11.74 -19.61
CA LYS A 172 -18.74 11.46 -20.08
C LYS A 172 -19.07 10.00 -19.91
N LEU A 173 -20.14 9.72 -19.15
CA LEU A 173 -20.73 8.39 -19.09
C LEU A 173 -21.52 8.10 -20.38
N GLU A 174 -21.80 6.81 -20.61
CA GLU A 174 -22.69 6.39 -21.70
C GLU A 174 -24.08 7.01 -21.56
N GLU A 175 -24.79 7.14 -22.68
CA GLU A 175 -26.11 7.74 -22.72
C GLU A 175 -27.09 7.04 -21.76
N GLY A 176 -27.81 7.83 -20.96
CA GLY A 176 -28.74 7.32 -19.95
C GLY A 176 -28.11 6.88 -18.62
N LYS A 177 -26.79 6.94 -18.45
CA LYS A 177 -26.11 6.65 -17.17
C LYS A 177 -25.78 7.94 -16.41
N SER A 178 -25.85 7.88 -15.08
CA SER A 178 -25.44 8.99 -14.19
C SER A 178 -24.45 8.52 -13.12
N TYR A 179 -23.56 9.41 -12.67
CA TYR A 179 -22.64 9.13 -11.56
C TYR A 179 -23.40 8.80 -10.28
N LYS A 180 -24.53 9.49 -10.05
CA LYS A 180 -25.41 9.24 -8.91
C LYS A 180 -25.93 7.80 -8.89
N ASP A 181 -26.39 7.28 -10.02
CA ASP A 181 -26.88 5.90 -10.11
C ASP A 181 -25.74 4.89 -9.93
N ALA A 182 -24.56 5.17 -10.49
CA ALA A 182 -23.38 4.34 -10.31
C ALA A 182 -22.93 4.27 -8.84
N VAL A 183 -22.90 5.41 -8.14
CA VAL A 183 -22.58 5.48 -6.70
C VAL A 183 -23.61 4.72 -5.89
N LYS A 184 -24.91 4.87 -6.20
CA LYS A 184 -25.98 4.14 -5.50
C LYS A 184 -25.80 2.62 -5.60
N LEU A 185 -25.56 2.10 -6.81
CA LEU A 185 -25.31 0.67 -7.03
C LEU A 185 -24.07 0.19 -6.27
N LEU A 186 -23.03 1.01 -6.24
CA LEU A 186 -21.79 0.70 -5.53
C LEU A 186 -21.99 0.68 -4.00
N VAL A 187 -22.79 1.58 -3.45
CA VAL A 187 -23.16 1.63 -2.03
C VAL A 187 -23.96 0.38 -1.63
N GLU A 188 -24.91 -0.05 -2.45
CA GLU A 188 -25.65 -1.30 -2.23
C GLU A 188 -24.70 -2.52 -2.21
N LYS A 189 -23.74 -2.56 -3.15
CA LYS A 189 -22.68 -3.59 -3.16
C LYS A 189 -21.80 -3.52 -1.92
N ALA A 190 -21.42 -2.31 -1.48
CA ALA A 190 -20.55 -2.10 -0.33
C ALA A 190 -21.20 -2.53 0.99
N LEU A 191 -22.49 -2.26 1.18
CA LEU A 191 -23.25 -2.69 2.35
C LEU A 191 -23.42 -4.21 2.37
N SER A 192 -23.79 -4.82 1.23
CA SER A 192 -24.02 -6.27 1.14
C SER A 192 -22.73 -7.10 1.27
N SER A 193 -21.58 -6.57 0.84
CA SER A 193 -20.28 -7.23 0.99
C SER A 193 -19.63 -6.98 2.36
N GLY A 194 -20.14 -6.02 3.14
CA GLY A 194 -19.54 -5.58 4.39
C GLY A 194 -18.31 -4.67 4.22
N ALA A 195 -18.08 -4.11 3.03
CA ALA A 195 -17.03 -3.12 2.78
C ALA A 195 -17.28 -1.81 3.55
N ILE A 196 -18.56 -1.50 3.82
CA ILE A 196 -19.01 -0.45 4.74
C ILE A 196 -20.17 -1.00 5.59
N SER A 197 -20.34 -0.50 6.81
CA SER A 197 -21.40 -0.94 7.72
C SER A 197 -22.63 -0.01 7.74
N TYR A 198 -22.48 1.22 7.25
CA TYR A 198 -23.55 2.22 7.14
C TYR A 198 -23.19 3.23 6.04
N THR A 199 -24.10 4.15 5.76
CA THR A 199 -23.92 5.25 4.81
C THR A 199 -24.09 6.59 5.50
N ILE A 200 -23.49 7.63 4.93
CA ILE A 200 -23.77 9.03 5.28
C ILE A 200 -24.24 9.70 3.99
N GLU A 201 -25.43 10.29 4.01
CA GLU A 201 -26.03 10.97 2.84
C GLU A 201 -25.95 10.12 1.55
N ASP A 202 -26.34 8.85 1.66
CA ASP A 202 -26.34 7.86 0.56
C ASP A 202 -24.96 7.58 -0.06
N ASP A 203 -23.87 7.84 0.66
CA ASP A 203 -22.49 7.62 0.22
C ASP A 203 -21.64 6.90 1.30
N PHE A 204 -20.41 6.53 0.92
CA PHE A 204 -19.41 5.91 1.78
C PHE A 204 -19.06 6.84 2.96
N PRO A 205 -19.10 6.35 4.20
CA PRO A 205 -18.69 7.12 5.36
C PRO A 205 -17.17 7.21 5.43
N VAL A 206 -16.65 8.42 5.60
CA VAL A 206 -15.23 8.71 5.81
C VAL A 206 -15.13 9.74 6.93
N GLN A 207 -14.62 9.34 8.10
CA GLN A 207 -14.41 10.25 9.24
C GLN A 207 -15.65 11.13 9.58
N GLY A 208 -16.85 10.53 9.52
CA GLY A 208 -18.11 11.22 9.82
C GLY A 208 -18.65 12.13 8.71
N LYS A 209 -18.07 12.09 7.50
CA LYS A 209 -18.53 12.80 6.31
C LYS A 209 -18.82 11.81 5.17
N PRO A 210 -19.70 12.15 4.22
CA PRO A 210 -19.82 11.38 3.00
C PRO A 210 -18.58 11.56 2.12
N PHE A 211 -18.15 10.51 1.41
CA PHE A 211 -16.95 10.50 0.58
C PHE A 211 -16.86 11.69 -0.39
N TYR A 212 -17.97 12.06 -1.04
CA TYR A 212 -17.99 13.17 -2.00
C TYR A 212 -17.61 14.54 -1.40
N ARG A 213 -17.66 14.70 -0.06
CA ARG A 213 -17.26 15.93 0.65
C ARG A 213 -15.81 15.94 1.11
N ILE A 214 -15.06 14.87 0.90
CA ILE A 214 -13.64 14.80 1.27
C ILE A 214 -12.82 15.58 0.23
N THR A 215 -11.98 16.51 0.70
CA THR A 215 -11.23 17.45 -0.13
C THR A 215 -9.84 17.72 0.44
N GLY A 216 -8.93 18.29 -0.35
CA GLY A 216 -7.61 18.71 0.13
C GLY A 216 -6.74 17.54 0.58
N GLU A 217 -6.00 17.73 1.67
CA GLU A 217 -5.08 16.74 2.24
C GLU A 217 -5.78 15.45 2.65
N ASP A 218 -6.98 15.54 3.25
CA ASP A 218 -7.80 14.36 3.62
C ASP A 218 -8.11 13.49 2.40
N TYR A 219 -8.38 14.12 1.24
CA TYR A 219 -8.64 13.39 0.00
C TYR A 219 -7.39 12.72 -0.53
N LEU A 220 -6.24 13.40 -0.48
CA LEU A 220 -4.95 12.83 -0.91
C LEU A 220 -4.55 11.64 -0.03
N PHE A 221 -4.68 11.79 1.28
CA PHE A 221 -4.41 10.73 2.25
C PHE A 221 -5.29 9.49 2.01
N LEU A 222 -6.61 9.70 1.91
CA LEU A 222 -7.56 8.62 1.63
C LEU A 222 -7.30 7.97 0.27
N SER A 223 -6.95 8.75 -0.76
CA SER A 223 -6.61 8.24 -2.08
C SER A 223 -5.40 7.31 -2.02
N GLY A 224 -4.36 7.69 -1.28
CA GLY A 224 -3.19 6.85 -1.05
C GLY A 224 -3.55 5.51 -0.42
N ILE A 225 -4.38 5.52 0.63
CA ILE A 225 -4.83 4.29 1.29
C ILE A 225 -5.58 3.38 0.31
N ILE A 226 -6.55 3.93 -0.40
CA ILE A 226 -7.40 3.18 -1.34
C ILE A 226 -6.55 2.56 -2.44
N LEU A 227 -5.68 3.35 -3.07
CA LEU A 227 -4.84 2.91 -4.18
C LEU A 227 -3.86 1.85 -3.73
N GLU A 228 -3.10 2.07 -2.65
CA GLU A 228 -2.06 1.12 -2.24
C GLU A 228 -2.63 -0.22 -1.78
N ARG A 229 -3.78 -0.20 -1.10
CA ARG A 229 -4.49 -1.45 -0.79
C ARG A 229 -4.97 -2.14 -2.03
N PHE A 230 -5.62 -1.42 -2.94
CA PHE A 230 -6.14 -1.99 -4.18
C PHE A 230 -5.04 -2.63 -5.01
N LEU A 231 -3.93 -1.92 -5.24
CA LEU A 231 -2.79 -2.40 -6.02
C LEU A 231 -2.11 -3.60 -5.34
N THR A 232 -1.87 -3.52 -4.03
CA THR A 232 -1.19 -4.60 -3.28
C THR A 232 -2.04 -5.86 -3.19
N LEU A 233 -3.34 -5.73 -2.90
CA LEU A 233 -4.24 -6.88 -2.82
C LEU A 233 -4.49 -7.53 -4.18
N ASN A 234 -4.53 -6.74 -5.26
CA ASN A 234 -4.57 -7.29 -6.62
C ASN A 234 -3.30 -8.05 -6.96
N TRP A 235 -2.11 -7.54 -6.58
CA TRP A 235 -0.86 -8.29 -6.75
C TRP A 235 -0.88 -9.60 -5.95
N LEU A 236 -1.29 -9.56 -4.68
CA LEU A 236 -1.47 -10.76 -3.84
C LEU A 236 -2.49 -11.76 -4.43
N CYS A 237 -3.43 -11.29 -5.24
CA CYS A 237 -4.41 -12.13 -5.94
C CYS A 237 -3.97 -12.56 -7.34
N GLY A 238 -2.78 -12.15 -7.79
CA GLY A 238 -2.20 -12.52 -9.08
C GLY A 238 -2.58 -11.62 -10.25
N SER A 239 -3.34 -10.54 -10.05
CA SER A 239 -3.79 -9.65 -11.15
C SER A 239 -2.66 -8.95 -11.91
N TYR A 240 -1.44 -8.93 -11.36
CA TYR A 240 -0.25 -8.36 -11.98
C TYR A 240 0.86 -9.41 -12.08
N LYS A 241 1.64 -9.37 -13.18
CA LYS A 241 2.76 -10.31 -13.37
C LYS A 241 3.92 -10.07 -12.41
N SER A 242 4.08 -8.82 -11.97
CA SER A 242 5.15 -8.40 -11.06
C SER A 242 4.70 -7.22 -10.20
N TRP A 243 5.50 -6.90 -9.18
CA TRP A 243 5.25 -5.77 -8.28
C TRP A 243 5.32 -4.41 -8.99
N ASP A 244 6.18 -4.27 -10.00
CA ASP A 244 6.36 -3.02 -10.76
C ASP A 244 5.26 -2.77 -11.80
N GLU A 245 4.55 -3.83 -12.21
CA GLU A 245 3.45 -3.71 -13.16
C GLU A 245 2.14 -3.26 -12.52
N ARG A 246 2.12 -3.09 -11.19
CA ARG A 246 0.96 -2.58 -10.44
C ARG A 246 0.60 -1.20 -10.96
N LYS A 247 -0.60 -1.09 -11.53
CA LYS A 247 -1.15 0.17 -12.05
C LYS A 247 -2.66 0.18 -11.95
N GLU A 248 -3.21 1.38 -11.96
CA GLU A 248 -4.63 1.59 -12.20
C GLU A 248 -5.00 1.07 -13.60
N TYR A 249 -6.17 0.42 -13.71
CA TYR A 249 -6.77 0.04 -14.98
C TYR A 249 -7.67 1.14 -15.52
#